data_AF-A0AAP0HLR2-F1
#
_entry.id   AF-A0AAP0HLR2-F1
#
_cell.length_a   1.000
_cell.length_b   1.000
_cell.length_c   1.000
_cell.angle_alpha   90.00
_cell.angle_beta   90.00
_cell.angle_gamma   90.00
#
_symmetry.space_group_name_H-M   'P 1'
#
loop_
_entity.id
_entity.type
_entity.pdbx_description
1 polymer ?
#
loop_
_entity_poly.entity_id
_entity_poly.type
_entity_poly.pdbx_seq_one_letter_code
_entity_poly.pdbx_strand_id
1 'polypeptide(L)'
;MDLPAYCSSGRAIWRTRAPLIFFCVVEMYHPDRVMRQFGLRQMIPPVQSTYIQLHKIDLRGKTDKDWSAEHSVYVCMWNERASNIATDESLEEPMDFYNPYMLWYRRITRRFMSPRGAIAEALVSTI
;
A
#
# COMPACT_ATOMS: atom_id res chain seq x y z
N MET A 1 17.36 7.37 -19.82
CA MET A 1 16.31 6.71 -20.62
C MET A 1 14.99 7.12 -20.02
N ASP A 2 14.11 7.75 -20.79
CA ASP A 2 12.78 8.09 -20.32
C ASP A 2 11.83 6.91 -20.52
N LEU A 3 10.99 6.65 -19.51
CA LEU A 3 9.95 5.64 -19.58
C LEU A 3 8.87 6.08 -20.60
N PRO A 4 8.25 5.15 -21.34
CA PRO A 4 7.10 5.47 -22.19
C PRO A 4 5.99 6.20 -21.43
N ALA A 5 5.24 7.07 -22.11
CA ALA A 5 4.19 7.89 -21.49
C ALA A 5 3.14 7.08 -20.72
N TYR A 6 2.80 5.87 -21.19
CA TYR A 6 1.85 5.00 -20.51
C TYR A 6 2.35 4.53 -19.13
N CYS A 7 3.67 4.40 -18.94
CA CYS A 7 4.26 4.03 -17.65
C CYS A 7 4.11 5.10 -16.57
N SER A 8 3.91 6.36 -16.99
CA SER A 8 3.66 7.49 -16.08
C SER A 8 2.20 7.95 -16.12
N SER A 9 1.37 7.31 -16.95
CA SER A 9 -0.05 7.60 -17.03
C SER A 9 -0.70 7.28 -15.69
N GLY A 10 -1.49 8.24 -15.18
CA GLY A 10 -2.13 8.09 -13.87
C GLY A 10 -1.21 8.32 -12.68
N ARG A 11 0.01 8.87 -12.85
CA ARG A 11 0.91 9.19 -11.72
C ARG A 11 0.25 10.02 -10.62
N ALA A 12 -0.69 10.89 -11.00
CA ALA A 12 -1.48 11.69 -10.06
C ALA A 12 -2.32 10.85 -9.07
N ILE A 13 -2.70 9.63 -9.44
CA ILE A 13 -3.57 8.76 -8.64
C ILE A 13 -2.85 7.54 -8.04
N TRP A 14 -1.54 7.36 -8.29
CA TRP A 14 -0.78 6.25 -7.70
C TRP A 14 -0.74 6.27 -6.17
N ARG A 15 -0.94 7.45 -5.58
CA ARG A 15 -1.01 7.63 -4.13
C ARG A 15 -2.44 7.81 -3.63
N THR A 16 -3.45 7.51 -4.43
CA THR A 16 -4.83 7.60 -3.98
C THR A 16 -5.13 6.50 -2.95
N ARG A 17 -5.86 6.84 -1.88
CA ARG A 17 -6.56 5.86 -1.04
C ARG A 17 -7.95 5.60 -1.64
N ALA A 18 -8.11 4.49 -2.35
CA ALA A 18 -9.38 4.16 -3.03
C ALA A 18 -9.54 2.64 -3.24
N PRO A 19 -10.76 2.16 -3.47
CA PRO A 19 -10.98 0.78 -3.89
C PRO A 19 -10.48 0.55 -5.31
N LEU A 20 -9.72 -0.53 -5.51
CA LEU A 20 -9.49 -1.14 -6.82
C LEU A 20 -10.67 -2.05 -7.11
N ILE A 21 -11.39 -1.76 -8.20
CA ILE A 21 -12.61 -2.47 -8.57
C ILE A 21 -12.37 -3.25 -9.86
N PHE A 22 -12.56 -4.55 -9.78
CA PHE A 22 -12.55 -5.45 -10.94
C PHE A 22 -13.76 -6.35 -10.89
N PHE A 23 -14.82 -5.95 -11.60
CA PHE A 23 -16.10 -6.67 -11.64
C PHE A 23 -16.70 -6.88 -10.24
N CYS A 24 -16.72 -8.12 -9.75
CA CYS A 24 -17.23 -8.45 -8.42
C CYS A 24 -16.20 -8.23 -7.30
N VAL A 25 -14.92 -8.05 -7.64
CA VAL A 25 -13.82 -7.93 -6.68
C VAL A 25 -13.57 -6.47 -6.37
N VAL A 26 -13.50 -6.17 -5.07
CA VAL A 26 -13.14 -4.85 -4.55
C VAL A 26 -12.01 -5.05 -3.54
N GLU A 27 -10.90 -4.37 -3.75
CA GLU A 27 -9.74 -4.37 -2.84
C GLU A 27 -9.38 -2.93 -2.46
N MET A 28 -9.28 -2.64 -1.17
CA MET A 28 -8.92 -1.29 -0.73
C MET A 28 -7.42 -1.04 -0.87
N TYR A 29 -7.06 -0.08 -1.72
CA TYR A 29 -5.68 0.34 -1.90
C TYR A 29 -5.27 1.41 -0.89
N HIS A 30 -4.22 1.11 -0.13
CA HIS A 30 -3.67 1.96 0.93
C HIS A 30 -2.18 2.25 0.67
N PRO A 31 -1.86 3.35 -0.05
CA PRO A 31 -0.48 3.75 -0.35
C PRO A 31 0.31 4.13 0.91
N ASP A 32 -0.37 4.34 2.05
CA ASP A 32 0.22 4.62 3.36
C ASP A 32 1.27 3.59 3.81
N ARG A 33 1.37 2.41 3.18
CA ARG A 33 2.39 1.40 3.48
C ARG A 33 3.63 1.47 2.59
N VAL A 34 3.58 2.26 1.51
CA VAL A 34 4.58 2.29 0.44
C VAL A 34 4.97 3.72 0.03
N MET A 35 4.76 4.70 0.91
CA MET A 35 5.06 6.12 0.68
C MET A 35 6.52 6.35 0.25
N ARG A 36 7.47 5.54 0.76
CA ARG A 36 8.89 5.62 0.36
C ARG A 36 9.11 5.37 -1.12
N GLN A 37 8.33 4.50 -1.77
CA GLN A 37 8.45 4.24 -3.22
C GLN A 37 8.13 5.49 -4.05
N PHE A 38 7.41 6.45 -3.47
CA PHE A 38 7.07 7.73 -4.09
C PHE A 38 7.98 8.88 -3.65
N GLY A 39 9.06 8.61 -2.91
CA GLY A 39 9.97 9.63 -2.38
C GLY A 39 9.39 10.43 -1.21
N LEU A 40 8.35 9.90 -0.55
CA LEU A 40 7.71 10.55 0.59
C LEU A 40 8.12 9.87 1.89
N ARG A 41 8.09 10.64 2.98
CA ARG A 41 8.27 10.15 4.34
C ARG A 41 7.22 9.07 4.62
N GLN A 42 7.67 8.02 5.29
CA GLN A 42 6.85 6.87 5.61
C GLN A 42 6.68 6.78 7.12
N MET A 43 5.46 7.06 7.56
CA MET A 43 5.05 6.86 8.94
C MET A 43 4.79 5.37 9.22
N ILE A 44 4.68 4.99 10.50
CA ILE A 44 4.16 3.67 10.85
C ILE A 44 2.72 3.61 10.32
N PRO A 45 2.41 2.70 9.38
CA PRO A 45 1.10 2.68 8.77
C PRO A 45 0.03 2.30 9.81
N PRO A 46 -1.16 2.92 9.76
CA PRO A 46 -2.26 2.54 10.62
C PRO A 46 -2.70 1.09 10.31
N VAL A 47 -3.32 0.45 11.30
CA VAL A 47 -4.00 -0.82 11.08
C VAL A 47 -5.18 -0.56 10.16
N GLN A 48 -5.14 -1.13 8.95
CA GLN A 48 -6.23 -1.03 7.98
C GLN A 48 -7.09 -2.29 8.03
N SER A 49 -8.41 -2.10 7.90
CA SER A 49 -9.34 -3.21 7.69
C SER A 49 -8.96 -3.94 6.40
N THR A 50 -8.97 -5.27 6.43
CA THR A 50 -8.79 -6.08 5.22
C THR A 50 -10.09 -6.28 4.46
N TYR A 51 -11.20 -5.70 4.92
CA TYR A 51 -12.52 -5.80 4.30
C TYR A 51 -12.91 -7.25 3.98
N ILE A 52 -12.67 -8.17 4.94
CA ILE A 52 -12.84 -9.63 4.80
C ILE A 52 -14.17 -10.02 4.14
N GLN A 53 -15.24 -9.25 4.37
CA GLN A 53 -16.55 -9.53 3.78
C GLN A 53 -16.54 -9.42 2.25
N LEU A 54 -15.78 -8.47 1.67
CA LEU A 54 -15.60 -8.37 0.22
C LEU A 54 -14.90 -9.60 -0.35
N HIS A 55 -13.98 -10.20 0.40
CA HIS A 55 -13.26 -11.41 0.00
C HIS A 55 -14.10 -12.68 0.08
N LYS A 56 -15.27 -12.63 0.72
CA LYS A 56 -16.22 -13.75 0.74
C LYS A 56 -17.13 -13.79 -0.49
N ILE A 57 -17.08 -12.77 -1.33
CA ILE A 57 -17.89 -12.72 -2.55
C ILE A 57 -17.30 -13.70 -3.56
N ASP A 58 -18.00 -14.80 -3.80
CA ASP A 58 -17.74 -15.70 -4.93
C ASP A 58 -18.73 -15.45 -6.09
N LEU A 59 -18.45 -16.00 -7.27
CA LEU A 59 -19.27 -15.83 -8.47
C LEU A 59 -20.36 -16.91 -8.66
N ARG A 60 -20.44 -17.87 -7.74
CA ARG A 60 -21.33 -19.03 -7.88
C ARG A 60 -22.79 -18.59 -7.82
N GLY A 61 -23.56 -18.91 -8.86
CA GLY A 61 -25.00 -18.61 -8.92
C GLY A 61 -25.36 -17.12 -9.04
N LYS A 62 -24.41 -16.26 -9.43
CA LYS A 62 -24.59 -14.79 -9.48
C LYS A 62 -24.44 -14.22 -10.90
N THR A 63 -24.98 -14.92 -11.90
CA THR A 63 -24.92 -14.51 -13.32
C THR A 63 -25.66 -13.20 -13.59
N ASP A 64 -26.77 -12.96 -12.89
CA ASP A 64 -27.64 -11.78 -13.09
C ASP A 64 -27.48 -10.72 -11.99
N LYS A 65 -26.37 -10.79 -11.23
CA LYS A 65 -26.13 -9.83 -10.15
C LYS A 65 -25.61 -8.51 -10.71
N ASP A 66 -26.31 -7.42 -10.38
CA ASP A 66 -25.85 -6.07 -10.67
C ASP A 66 -24.75 -5.66 -9.69
N TRP A 67 -23.50 -5.86 -10.11
CA TRP A 67 -22.31 -5.48 -9.34
C TRP A 67 -22.14 -3.96 -9.23
N SER A 68 -22.70 -3.17 -10.15
CA SER A 68 -22.60 -1.72 -10.08
C SER A 68 -23.45 -1.17 -8.94
N ALA A 69 -24.64 -1.74 -8.73
CA ALA A 69 -25.49 -1.44 -7.59
C ALA A 69 -24.90 -1.98 -6.27
N GLU A 70 -24.44 -3.24 -6.28
CA GLU A 70 -23.82 -3.88 -5.09
C GLU A 70 -22.62 -3.06 -4.59
N HIS A 71 -21.76 -2.62 -5.51
CA HIS A 71 -20.52 -1.91 -5.19
C HIS A 71 -20.64 -0.40 -5.30
N SER A 72 -21.86 0.14 -5.32
CA SER A 72 -22.13 1.57 -5.53
C SER A 72 -21.34 2.49 -4.59
N VAL A 73 -21.20 2.11 -3.31
CA VAL A 73 -20.39 2.85 -2.33
C VAL A 73 -18.91 2.91 -2.76
N TYR A 74 -18.35 1.78 -3.22
CA TYR A 74 -16.96 1.73 -3.68
C TYR A 74 -16.76 2.46 -5.02
N VAL A 75 -17.74 2.40 -5.91
CA VAL A 75 -17.74 3.19 -7.16
C VAL A 75 -17.73 4.68 -6.83
N CYS A 76 -18.53 5.11 -5.86
CA CYS A 76 -18.51 6.51 -5.38
C CYS A 76 -17.11 6.89 -4.86
N MET A 77 -16.52 6.07 -3.98
CA MET A 77 -15.17 6.29 -3.46
C MET A 77 -14.10 6.36 -4.57
N TRP A 78 -14.21 5.50 -5.59
CA TRP A 78 -13.32 5.54 -6.75
C TRP A 78 -13.51 6.81 -7.58
N ASN A 79 -14.73 7.29 -7.74
CA ASN A 79 -15.00 8.54 -8.46
C ASN A 79 -14.41 9.75 -7.72
N GLU A 80 -14.39 9.71 -6.38
CA GLU A 80 -13.80 10.73 -5.52
C GLU A 80 -12.28 10.60 -5.32
N ARG A 81 -11.63 9.65 -6.01
CA ARG A 81 -10.20 9.32 -5.83
C ARG A 81 -9.23 10.50 -5.92
N ALA A 82 -9.55 11.50 -6.75
CA ALA A 82 -8.68 12.66 -6.94
C ALA A 82 -8.56 13.51 -5.66
N SER A 83 -9.57 13.46 -4.79
CA SER A 83 -9.60 14.19 -3.52
C SER A 83 -8.94 13.42 -2.38
N ASN A 84 -8.59 12.13 -2.58
CA ASN A 84 -8.06 11.27 -1.52
C ASN A 84 -6.63 10.79 -1.82
N ILE A 85 -5.74 11.73 -2.12
CA ILE A 85 -4.32 11.45 -2.39
C ILE A 85 -3.56 11.47 -1.06
N ALA A 86 -2.84 10.38 -0.76
CA ALA A 86 -1.94 10.29 0.37
C ALA A 86 -0.71 11.16 0.14
N THR A 87 -0.46 12.09 1.06
CA THR A 87 0.66 13.03 1.06
C THR A 87 1.39 12.96 2.39
N ASP A 88 2.69 13.21 2.36
CA ASP A 88 3.52 13.43 3.54
C ASP A 88 4.67 14.35 3.14
N GLU A 89 5.57 14.64 4.08
CA GLU A 89 6.83 15.34 3.81
C GLU A 89 7.69 14.54 2.82
N SER A 90 8.63 15.22 2.17
CA SER A 90 9.62 14.54 1.33
C SER A 90 10.50 13.64 2.20
N LEU A 91 10.92 12.51 1.65
CA LEU A 91 11.83 11.61 2.35
C LEU A 91 13.21 12.27 2.48
N GLU A 92 13.63 12.60 3.70
CA GLU A 92 15.02 12.94 4.00
C GLU A 92 15.83 11.65 4.18
N GLU A 93 16.80 11.42 3.29
CA GLU A 93 17.72 10.27 3.37
C GLU A 93 19.14 10.73 3.80
N PRO A 94 19.85 9.96 4.67
CA PRO A 94 19.42 8.71 5.32
C PRO A 94 18.58 8.93 6.59
N MET A 95 17.57 8.08 6.81
CA MET A 95 16.79 8.13 8.06
C MET A 95 17.60 7.63 9.27
N ASP A 96 17.40 8.29 10.40
CA ASP A 96 17.99 7.90 11.68
C ASP A 96 17.70 6.43 12.02
N PHE A 97 18.71 5.73 12.55
CA PHE A 97 18.57 4.34 12.96
C PHE A 97 17.42 4.15 13.97
N TYR A 98 17.27 5.05 14.94
CA TYR A 98 16.23 5.04 15.98
C TYR A 98 14.93 5.73 15.54
N ASN A 99 14.79 6.08 14.26
CA ASN A 99 13.51 6.58 13.74
C ASN A 99 12.39 5.57 14.07
N PRO A 100 11.22 6.02 14.58
CA PRO A 100 10.12 5.13 14.98
C PRO A 100 9.67 4.17 13.87
N TYR A 101 9.62 4.65 12.63
CA TYR A 101 9.29 3.80 11.48
C TYR A 101 10.38 2.75 11.24
N MET A 102 11.66 3.10 11.33
CA MET A 102 12.76 2.14 11.14
C MET A 102 12.78 1.05 12.22
N LEU A 103 12.54 1.43 13.48
CA LEU A 103 12.37 0.48 14.58
C LEU A 103 11.20 -0.47 14.32
N TRP A 104 10.04 0.07 13.92
CA TRP A 104 8.86 -0.72 13.56
C TRP A 104 9.15 -1.66 12.37
N TYR A 105 9.72 -1.14 11.29
CA TYR A 105 10.00 -1.89 10.06
C TYR A 105 10.93 -3.07 10.33
N ARG A 106 12.03 -2.84 11.07
CA ARG A 106 12.98 -3.90 11.42
C ARG A 106 12.38 -4.96 12.35
N ARG A 107 11.41 -4.58 13.19
CA ARG A 107 10.69 -5.50 14.08
C ARG A 107 9.75 -6.43 13.31
N ILE A 108 9.04 -5.92 12.31
CA ILE A 108 7.98 -6.68 11.63
C ILE A 108 8.44 -7.41 10.35
N THR A 109 9.55 -6.96 9.76
CA THR A 109 10.00 -7.45 8.46
C THR A 109 11.03 -8.56 8.63
N ARG A 110 10.93 -9.62 7.83
CA ARG A 110 12.01 -10.61 7.70
C ARG A 110 13.15 -9.98 6.89
N ARG A 111 14.21 -9.58 7.58
CA ARG A 111 15.36 -8.89 6.98
C ARG A 111 16.40 -9.84 6.39
N PHE A 112 16.40 -11.09 6.85
CA PHE A 112 17.37 -12.09 6.42
C PHE A 112 16.66 -13.33 5.93
N MET A 113 17.09 -13.81 4.77
CA MET A 113 16.68 -15.10 4.24
C MET A 113 17.45 -16.26 4.87
N SER A 114 18.60 -15.99 5.51
CA SER A 114 19.44 -17.03 6.12
C SER A 114 19.97 -16.63 7.51
N PRO A 115 20.29 -17.62 8.37
CA PRO A 115 20.91 -17.36 9.67
C PRO A 115 22.24 -16.62 9.58
N ARG A 116 23.04 -16.90 8.55
CA ARG A 116 24.34 -16.22 8.33
C ARG A 116 24.18 -14.71 8.14
N GLY A 117 23.16 -14.29 7.39
CA GLY A 117 22.84 -12.87 7.21
C GLY A 117 22.45 -12.19 8.52
N ALA A 118 21.67 -12.89 9.35
CA ALA A 118 21.26 -12.37 10.66
C ALA A 118 22.43 -12.22 11.64
N ILE A 119 23.35 -13.20 11.66
CA ILE A 119 24.54 -13.18 12.54
C ILE A 119 25.49 -12.03 12.15
N ALA A 120 25.71 -11.82 10.86
CA ALA A 120 26.59 -10.76 10.38
C ALA A 120 26.12 -9.36 10.83
N GLU A 121 24.80 -9.10 10.80
CA GLU A 121 24.27 -7.82 11.28
C GLU A 121 24.37 -7.66 12.80
N ALA A 122 24.09 -8.71 13.57
CA ALA A 122 24.19 -8.67 15.03
C ALA A 122 25.62 -8.31 15.49
N LEU A 123 26.64 -8.82 14.80
CA LEU A 123 28.04 -8.53 15.10
C LEU A 123 28.43 -7.07 14.79
N VAL A 124 27.84 -6.46 13.74
CA VAL A 124 28.07 -5.05 13.38
C VAL A 124 27.32 -4.09 14.32
N SER A 125 26.22 -4.53 14.92
CA SER A 125 25.38 -3.71 15.80
C SER A 125 25.87 -3.62 17.26
N THR A 126 26.95 -4.34 17.60
CA THR A 126 27.48 -4.51 18.97
C THR A 126 28.82 -3.77 19.18
N ILE A 127 29.24 -2.95 18.21
CA ILE A 127 30.41 -2.05 18.30
C ILE A 127 29.88 -0.62 18.31
#